data_AF-A0A392RWH5-F1
#
_entry.id   AF-A0A392RWH5-F1
#
_cell.length_a   1.000
_cell.length_b   1.000
_cell.length_c   1.000
_cell.angle_alpha   90.00
_cell.angle_beta   90.00
_cell.angle_gamma   90.00
#
_symmetry.space_group_name_H-M   'P 1'
#
loop_
_entity.id
_entity.type
_entity.pdbx_description
1 polymer ?
#
loop_
_entity_poly.entity_id
_entity_poly.type
_entity_poly.pdbx_seq_one_letter_code
_entity_poly.pdbx_strand_id
1 'polypeptide(L)'
;MAEGFLFNMIDKLIGKLGSMAVESWNMRDDLEKLLENMSEIKAVVLDAEEQQNTSNHQVQLWLEKLKDALDDADDLLDDFHTEELRRQ
;
A
#
# COMPACT_ATOMS: atom_id res chain seq x y z
N MET A 1 -10.82 13.65 -4.27
CA MET A 1 -11.68 13.01 -3.25
C MET A 1 -11.50 11.48 -3.22
N ALA A 2 -11.05 10.83 -4.30
CA ALA A 2 -10.69 9.40 -4.32
C ALA A 2 -9.22 9.15 -3.90
N GLU A 3 -8.37 10.17 -4.01
CA GLU A 3 -6.94 10.12 -3.71
C GLU A 3 -6.67 10.16 -2.22
N GLY A 4 -7.44 10.95 -1.47
CA GLY A 4 -7.42 10.90 0.00
C GLY A 4 -7.81 9.52 0.56
N PHE A 5 -8.64 8.75 -0.15
CA PHE A 5 -8.90 7.35 0.21
C PHE A 5 -7.67 6.47 -0.01
N LEU A 6 -7.05 6.57 -1.19
CA LEU A 6 -5.80 5.85 -1.53
C LEU A 6 -4.67 6.16 -0.55
N PHE A 7 -4.51 7.43 -0.19
CA PHE A 7 -3.47 7.88 0.73
C PHE A 7 -3.61 7.23 2.12
N ASN A 8 -4.82 7.26 2.68
CA ASN A 8 -5.11 6.62 3.97
C ASN A 8 -4.88 5.11 3.92
N MET A 9 -5.17 4.49 2.78
CA MET A 9 -4.99 3.07 2.58
C MET A 9 -3.51 2.68 2.48
N ILE A 10 -2.71 3.45 1.74
CA ILE A 10 -1.26 3.26 1.69
C ILE A 10 -0.65 3.42 3.08
N ASP A 11 -1.10 4.40 3.88
CA ASP A 11 -0.64 4.57 5.26
C ASP A 11 -0.97 3.38 6.16
N LYS A 12 -2.16 2.80 6.00
CA LYS A 12 -2.56 1.58 6.72
C LYS A 12 -1.63 0.40 6.37
N LEU A 13 -1.35 0.19 5.08
CA LEU A 13 -0.48 -0.87 4.59
C LEU A 13 0.96 -0.70 5.08
N ILE A 14 1.50 0.51 5.03
CA ILE A 14 2.81 0.84 5.59
C ILE A 14 2.87 0.48 7.08
N GLY A 15 1.82 0.82 7.84
CA GLY A 15 1.73 0.45 9.26
C GLY A 15 1.77 -1.07 9.49
N LYS A 16 0.98 -1.83 8.72
CA LYS A 16 0.93 -3.31 8.79
C LYS A 16 2.28 -3.94 8.44
N LEU A 17 2.89 -3.51 7.33
CA LEU A 17 4.20 -3.99 6.88
C LEU A 17 5.30 -3.69 7.90
N GLY A 18 5.27 -2.49 8.49
CA GLY A 18 6.21 -2.11 9.54
C GLY A 18 6.10 -3.00 10.78
N SER A 19 4.89 -3.36 11.20
CA SER A 19 4.68 -4.30 12.32
C SER A 19 5.23 -5.68 12.00
N MET A 20 4.89 -6.22 10.83
CA MET A 20 5.41 -7.53 10.40
C MET A 20 6.92 -7.55 10.24
N ALA A 21 7.55 -6.48 9.75
CA ALA A 21 9.00 -6.42 9.62
C ALA A 21 9.71 -6.50 10.98
N VAL A 22 9.07 -6.05 12.06
CA VAL A 22 9.57 -6.18 13.44
C VAL A 22 9.35 -7.59 13.98
N GLU A 23 8.25 -8.24 13.63
CA GLU A 23 7.86 -9.56 14.12
C GLU A 23 8.55 -10.72 13.38
N SER A 24 8.73 -10.62 12.06
CA SER A 24 9.12 -11.72 11.17
C SER A 24 10.55 -11.56 10.63
N TRP A 25 11.53 -12.14 11.32
CA TRP A 25 12.96 -12.00 10.98
C TRP A 25 13.37 -12.62 9.64
N ASN A 26 12.64 -13.63 9.15
CA ASN A 26 12.99 -14.37 7.93
C ASN A 26 12.53 -13.66 6.63
N MET A 27 11.63 -12.67 6.73
CA MET A 27 11.08 -11.94 5.58
C MET A 27 11.34 -10.43 5.67
N ARG A 28 12.15 -10.02 6.64
CA ARG A 28 12.41 -8.61 6.93
C ARG A 28 12.88 -7.82 5.70
N ASP A 29 13.82 -8.34 4.93
CA ASP A 29 14.36 -7.66 3.74
C ASP A 29 13.29 -7.45 2.65
N ASP A 30 12.38 -8.41 2.49
CA ASP A 30 11.30 -8.32 1.51
C ASP A 30 10.20 -7.36 1.98
N LEU A 31 9.91 -7.34 3.29
CA LEU A 31 8.97 -6.40 3.90
C LEU A 31 9.51 -4.96 3.87
N GLU A 32 10.82 -4.76 4.11
CA GLU A 32 11.49 -3.46 3.99
C GLU A 32 11.44 -2.93 2.55
N LYS A 33 11.68 -3.77 1.54
CA LYS A 33 11.50 -3.38 0.13
C LYS A 33 10.06 -3.03 -0.20
N LEU A 34 9.10 -3.77 0.34
CA LEU A 34 7.69 -3.49 0.10
C LEU A 34 7.27 -2.16 0.76
N LEU A 35 7.82 -1.83 1.92
CA LEU A 35 7.65 -0.52 2.58
C LEU A 35 8.23 0.63 1.73
N GLU A 36 9.41 0.46 1.16
CA GLU A 36 10.02 1.45 0.26
C GLU A 36 9.13 1.67 -0.98
N ASN A 37 8.69 0.60 -1.63
CA ASN A 37 7.81 0.68 -2.80
C ASN A 37 6.47 1.38 -2.47
N MET A 38 5.86 1.07 -1.32
CA MET A 38 4.62 1.73 -0.88
C MET A 38 4.83 3.22 -0.60
N SER A 39 6.01 3.60 -0.10
CA SER A 39 6.39 5.00 0.11
C SER A 39 6.56 5.76 -1.21
N GLU A 40 7.15 5.13 -2.22
CA GLU A 40 7.25 5.69 -3.58
C GLU A 40 5.86 5.87 -4.22
N ILE A 41 5.00 4.86 -4.11
CA ILE A 41 3.61 4.91 -4.59
C ILE A 41 2.85 6.07 -3.92
N LYS A 42 3.03 6.26 -2.60
CA LYS A 42 2.44 7.37 -1.85
C LYS A 42 2.82 8.73 -2.44
N ALA A 43 4.10 8.92 -2.77
CA ALA A 43 4.57 10.15 -3.40
C ALA A 43 3.92 10.39 -4.77
N VAL A 44 3.82 9.34 -5.59
CA VAL A 44 3.17 9.42 -6.92
C VAL A 44 1.68 9.77 -6.81
N VAL A 45 0.96 9.21 -5.83
CA VAL A 45 -0.46 9.54 -5.60
C VAL A 45 -0.62 10.99 -5.16
N LEU A 46 0.28 11.49 -4.31
CA LEU A 46 0.26 12.89 -3.84
C LEU A 46 0.55 13.86 -5.00
N ASP A 47 1.56 13.57 -5.82
CA ASP A 47 1.86 14.34 -7.03
C ASP A 47 0.68 14.32 -8.03
N ALA A 48 -0.03 13.20 -8.13
CA ALA A 48 -1.20 13.06 -8.99
C ALA A 48 -2.40 13.89 -8.48
N GLU A 49 -2.60 13.99 -7.17
CA GLU A 49 -3.63 14.85 -6.55
C GLU A 49 -3.34 16.34 -6.81
N GLU A 50 -2.07 16.77 -6.68
CA GLU A 50 -1.67 18.15 -7.01
C GLU A 50 -1.86 18.50 -8.48
N GLN A 51 -1.66 17.53 -9.39
CA GLN A 51 -1.83 17.71 -10.84
C GLN A 51 -3.27 17.53 -11.33
N GLN A 52 -4.19 17.05 -10.48
CA GLN A 52 -5.56 16.68 -10.87
C GLN A 52 -6.49 17.85 -11.21
N ASN A 53 -6.00 19.10 -11.13
CA ASN A 53 -6.69 20.25 -11.75
C ASN A 53 -6.78 20.16 -13.29
N THR A 54 -6.15 19.16 -13.91
CA THR A 54 -6.27 18.87 -15.34
C THR A 54 -6.92 17.51 -15.54
N SER A 55 -8.05 17.45 -16.26
CA SER A 55 -8.88 16.26 -16.51
C SER A 55 -8.17 15.13 -17.27
N ASN A 56 -7.18 14.50 -16.65
CA ASN A 56 -6.38 13.44 -17.24
C ASN A 56 -7.00 12.08 -16.91
N HIS A 57 -7.79 11.56 -17.85
CA HIS A 57 -8.46 10.27 -17.74
C HIS A 57 -7.48 9.10 -17.57
N GLN A 58 -6.23 9.24 -18.03
CA GLN A 58 -5.20 8.21 -17.84
C GLN A 58 -4.75 8.13 -16.37
N VAL A 59 -4.65 9.27 -15.68
CA VAL A 59 -4.31 9.33 -14.24
C VAL A 59 -5.44 8.70 -13.43
N GLN A 60 -6.70 9.03 -13.74
CA GLN A 60 -7.85 8.44 -13.06
C GLN A 60 -7.89 6.91 -13.19
N LEU A 61 -7.71 6.37 -14.41
CA LEU A 61 -7.67 4.93 -14.63
C LEU A 61 -6.51 4.25 -13.88
N TRP A 62 -5.36 4.91 -13.79
CA TRP A 62 -4.21 4.36 -13.06
C TRP A 62 -4.47 4.35 -11.54
N LEU A 63 -5.07 5.41 -11.00
CA LEU A 63 -5.46 5.49 -9.59
C LEU A 63 -6.52 4.45 -9.21
N GLU A 64 -7.49 4.17 -10.08
CA GLU A 64 -8.46 3.09 -9.87
C GLU A 64 -7.78 1.73 -9.78
N LYS A 65 -6.86 1.42 -10.70
CA LYS A 65 -6.10 0.16 -10.65
C LYS A 65 -5.20 0.05 -9.43
N LEU A 66 -4.64 1.18 -9.01
CA LEU A 66 -3.83 1.23 -7.80
C LEU A 66 -4.68 0.90 -6.58
N LYS A 67 -5.93 1.40 -6.52
CA LYS A 67 -6.87 1.05 -5.46
C LYS A 67 -7.07 -0.45 -5.36
N ASP A 68 -7.41 -1.10 -6.47
CA ASP A 68 -7.66 -2.54 -6.50
C ASP A 68 -6.44 -3.32 -6.02
N ALA A 69 -5.22 -2.92 -6.44
CA ALA A 69 -3.98 -3.56 -6.00
C ALA A 69 -3.68 -3.34 -4.50
N LEU A 70 -4.06 -2.20 -3.92
CA LEU A 70 -3.92 -1.95 -2.48
C LEU A 70 -4.93 -2.78 -1.69
N ASP A 71 -6.15 -2.97 -2.19
CA ASP A 71 -7.18 -3.82 -1.56
C ASP A 71 -6.68 -5.27 -1.50
N ASP A 72 -6.18 -5.80 -2.63
CA ASP A 72 -5.57 -7.14 -2.70
C ASP A 72 -4.38 -7.30 -1.75
N ALA A 73 -3.55 -6.25 -1.61
CA ALA A 73 -2.40 -6.27 -0.72
C ALA A 73 -2.82 -6.27 0.76
N ASP A 74 -3.87 -5.53 1.13
CA ASP A 74 -4.36 -5.46 2.51
C ASP A 74 -4.91 -6.81 2.98
N ASP A 75 -5.68 -7.48 2.11
CA ASP A 75 -6.20 -8.82 2.34
C ASP A 75 -5.07 -9.85 2.47
N LEU A 76 -4.08 -9.81 1.57
CA LEU A 76 -2.94 -10.73 1.61
C LEU A 76 -2.12 -10.60 2.92
N LEU A 77 -1.92 -9.38 3.39
CA LEU A 77 -1.20 -9.13 4.64
C LEU A 77 -1.98 -9.61 5.88
N ASP A 78 -3.31 -9.48 5.86
CA ASP A 78 -4.18 -10.00 6.94
C ASP A 78 -4.20 -11.53 6.96
N ASP A 79 -4.26 -12.16 5.79
CA ASP A 79 -4.16 -13.62 5.65
C ASP A 79 -2.80 -14.13 6.12
N PHE A 80 -1.72 -13.45 5.75
CA PHE A 80 -0.36 -13.80 6.18
C PHE A 80 -0.21 -13.71 7.70
N HIS A 81 -0.65 -12.59 8.31
CA HIS A 81 -0.59 -12.42 9.76
C HIS A 81 -1.42 -13.49 10.49
N THR A 82 -2.60 -13.80 9.96
CA THR A 82 -3.46 -14.87 10.49
C THR A 82 -2.78 -16.23 10.42
N GLU A 83 -2.09 -16.54 9.31
CA GLU A 83 -1.38 -17.81 9.13
C GLU A 83 -0.12 -17.90 9.99
N GLU A 84 0.65 -16.82 10.17
CA GLU A 84 1.77 -16.79 11.12
C GLU A 84 1.30 -17.10 12.55
N LEU A 85 0.20 -16.48 13.00
CA LEU A 85 -0.38 -16.74 14.32
C LEU A 85 -0.84 -18.20 14.50
N ARG A 86 -1.28 -18.87 13.42
CA ARG A 86 -1.69 -20.29 13.47
C ARG A 86 -0.49 -21.26 13.52
N ARG A 87 0.67 -20.81 13.05
CA ARG A 87 1.90 -21.61 13.01
C ARG A 87 2.74 -21.51 14.29
N GLN A 88 2.46 -20.51 15.13
CA GLN A 88 2.98 -20.39 16.49
C GLN A 88 2.24 -21.34 17.44
#